data_AF-A0A7Y0TPR2-F1
#
_entry.id   AF-A0A7Y0TPR2-F1
#
_cell.length_a   1.000
_cell.length_b   1.000
_cell.length_c   1.000
_cell.angle_alpha   90.00
_cell.angle_beta   90.00
_cell.angle_gamma   90.00
#
_symmetry.space_group_name_H-M   'P 1'
#
loop_
_entity.id
_entity.type
_entity.pdbx_description
1 polymer ?
#
loop_
_entity_poly.entity_id
_entity_poly.type
_entity_poly.pdbx_seq_one_letter_code
_entity_poly.pdbx_strand_id
1 'polypeptide(L)' 'MFGQMDLVLIGGVALLFFGPRKLPELMRGLGKGLKEFKNAQSDFETEIKKVVDAPETKVTKSEQEASSNVKS' A
#
# COMPACT_ATOMS: atom_id res chain seq x y z
N MET A 1 2.13 -35.11 -14.35
CA MET A 1 1.66 -36.00 -13.26
C MET A 1 1.70 -35.32 -11.90
N PHE A 2 1.75 -33.98 -11.83
CA PHE A 2 1.54 -33.28 -10.57
C PHE A 2 0.06 -33.00 -10.40
N GLY A 3 -0.54 -33.59 -9.35
CA GLY A 3 -1.98 -33.57 -9.11
C GLY A 3 -2.34 -32.97 -7.76
N GLN A 4 -3.64 -32.89 -7.48
CA GLN A 4 -4.15 -32.41 -6.18
C GLN A 4 -3.51 -33.14 -4.99
N MET A 5 -3.11 -34.40 -5.18
CA MET A 5 -2.48 -35.22 -4.13
C MET A 5 -1.11 -34.70 -3.69
N ASP A 6 -0.29 -34.14 -4.59
CA ASP A 6 1.04 -33.64 -4.26
C ASP A 6 0.97 -32.35 -3.44
N LEU A 7 0.02 -31.47 -3.78
CA LEU A 7 -0.28 -30.26 -3.02
C LEU A 7 -0.76 -30.60 -1.61
N VAL A 8 -1.60 -31.62 -1.46
CA VAL A 8 -2.07 -32.10 -0.15
C VAL A 8 -0.91 -32.68 0.67
N LEU A 9 0.02 -33.40 0.05
CA LEU A 9 1.19 -33.95 0.75
C LEU A 9 2.12 -32.85 1.26
N ILE A 10 2.46 -31.87 0.41
CA ILE A 10 3.30 -30.72 0.79
C ILE A 10 2.58 -29.87 1.84
N GLY A 11 1.28 -29.62 1.65
CA GLY A 11 0.44 -28.93 2.62
C GLY A 11 0.42 -29.67 3.96
N GLY A 12 0.29 -30.99 3.95
CA GLY A 12 0.30 -31.84 5.15
C GLY A 12 1.61 -31.76 5.92
N VAL A 13 2.76 -31.81 5.24
CA VAL A 13 4.07 -31.63 5.87
C VAL A 13 4.21 -30.22 6.45
N ALA A 14 3.83 -29.18 5.69
CA ALA A 14 3.84 -27.80 6.19
C ALA A 14 2.91 -27.61 7.41
N LEU A 15 1.73 -28.25 7.40
CA LEU A 15 0.79 -28.25 8.52
C LEU A 15 1.33 -28.99 9.75
N LEU A 16 2.23 -29.97 9.59
CA LEU A 16 2.89 -30.63 10.73
C LEU A 16 3.92 -29.72 11.40
N PHE A 17 4.68 -28.95 10.61
CA PHE A 17 5.65 -27.98 11.14
C PHE A 17 5.01 -26.72 11.71
N PHE A 18 4.10 -26.10 10.96
CA PHE A 18 3.48 -24.83 11.34
C PHE A 18 2.19 -25.03 12.14
N GLY A 19 1.48 -26.13 11.96
CA GLY A 19 0.20 -26.40 12.62
C GLY A 19 -1.01 -25.91 11.79
N PRO A 20 -2.14 -26.65 11.82
CA PRO A 20 -3.36 -26.30 11.06
C PRO A 20 -4.05 -25.02 11.52
N ARG A 21 -3.76 -24.58 12.74
CA ARG A 21 -4.29 -23.31 13.28
C ARG A 21 -3.48 -22.10 12.81
N LYS A 22 -2.17 -22.26 12.59
CA LYS A 22 -1.26 -21.15 12.28
C LYS A 22 -1.34 -20.71 10.83
N LEU A 23 -1.49 -21.65 9.90
CA LEU A 23 -1.64 -21.33 8.47
C LEU A 23 -2.81 -20.35 8.19
N PRO A 24 -4.05 -20.60 8.65
CA PRO A 24 -5.17 -19.66 8.44
C PRO A 24 -5.02 -18.38 9.27
N GLU A 25 -4.41 -18.44 10.45
CA GLU A 25 -4.16 -17.26 11.30
C GLU A 25 -3.20 -16.28 10.59
N LEU A 26 -2.09 -16.79 10.04
CA LEU A 26 -1.12 -16.03 9.25
C LEU A 26 -1.73 -15.50 7.96
N MET A 27 -2.50 -16.32 7.23
CA MET A 27 -3.18 -15.88 6.01
C MET A 27 -4.21 -14.78 6.28
N ARG A 28 -4.95 -14.83 7.40
CA ARG A 28 -5.87 -13.77 7.79
C ARG A 28 -5.15 -12.47 8.12
N GLY A 29 -3.99 -12.54 8.78
CA GLY A 29 -3.14 -11.37 9.05
C GLY A 29 -2.60 -10.75 7.75
N LEU A 30 -1.97 -11.56 6.91
CA LEU A 30 -1.44 -11.13 5.61
C LEU A 30 -2.53 -10.58 4.69
N GLY A 31 -3.70 -11.23 4.64
CA GLY A 31 -4.82 -10.81 3.80
C GLY A 31 -5.39 -9.46 4.23
N LYS A 32 -5.44 -9.17 5.53
CA LYS A 32 -5.82 -7.84 6.04
C LYS A 32 -4.79 -6.78 5.64
N GLY A 33 -3.49 -7.06 5.85
CA GLY A 33 -2.42 -6.14 5.48
C GLY A 33 -2.38 -5.86 3.97
N LEU A 34 -2.56 -6.88 3.12
CA LEU A 34 -2.60 -6.70 1.68
C LEU A 34 -3.84 -5.92 1.21
N LYS A 35 -4.98 -6.09 1.90
CA LYS A 35 -6.20 -5.32 1.64
C LYS A 35 -6.02 -3.85 2.02
N GLU A 36 -5.46 -3.57 3.19
CA GLU A 36 -5.17 -2.20 3.64
C GLU A 36 -4.14 -1.53 2.74
N PHE A 37 -3.09 -2.24 2.33
CA PHE A 37 -2.10 -1.76 1.37
C PHE A 37 -2.74 -1.40 0.03
N LYS A 38 -3.63 -2.27 -0.49
CA LYS A 38 -4.33 -2.01 -1.75
C LYS A 38 -5.26 -0.80 -1.66
N ASN A 39 -5.98 -0.64 -0.55
CA ASN A 39 -6.83 0.53 -0.33
C ASN A 39 -6.00 1.82 -0.34
N ALA A 40 -4.91 1.85 0.44
CA ALA A 40 -4.01 3.01 0.49
C ALA A 40 -3.40 3.33 -0.88
N GLN A 41 -3.04 2.31 -1.66
CA GLN A 41 -2.56 2.48 -3.03
C GLN A 41 -3.63 3.10 -3.95
N SER A 42 -4.88 2.64 -3.86
CA SER A 42 -6.00 3.17 -4.65
C SER A 42 -6.37 4.61 -4.28
N ASP A 43 -6.33 4.94 -2.99
CA ASP A 43 -6.57 6.31 -2.50
C ASP A 43 -5.48 7.25 -3.02
N PHE A 44 -4.21 6.83 -2.95
CA PHE A 44 -3.09 7.59 -3.50
C PHE A 44 -3.20 7.79 -5.01
N GLU A 45 -3.53 6.74 -5.78
CA GLU A 45 -3.71 6.85 -7.23
C GLU A 45 -4.85 7.82 -7.59
N THR A 46 -5.94 7.80 -6.82
CA THR A 46 -7.08 8.71 -7.00
C THR A 46 -6.70 10.16 -6.70
N GLU A 47 -5.93 10.38 -5.63
CA GLU A 47 -5.45 11.70 -5.26
C GLU A 47 -4.46 12.25 -6.29
N ILE A 48 -3.48 11.45 -6.72
CA ILE A 48 -2.52 11.83 -7.76
C ILE A 48 -3.22 12.13 -9.09
N LYS A 49 -4.19 11.31 -9.52
CA LYS A 49 -5.00 11.61 -10.72
C LYS A 49 -5.73 12.95 -10.59
N LYS A 50 -6.28 13.27 -9.41
CA LYS A 50 -6.96 14.53 -9.14
C LYS A 50 -6.02 15.75 -9.20
N VAL A 51 -4.74 15.58 -8.84
CA VAL A 51 -3.73 16.64 -8.98
C VAL A 51 -3.23 16.78 -10.43
N VAL A 52 -3.15 15.68 -11.18
CA VAL A 52 -2.63 15.66 -12.57
C VAL A 52 -3.66 16.14 -13.60
N ASP A 53 -4.96 15.88 -13.39
CA ASP A 53 -6.04 16.38 -14.27
C ASP A 53 -6.50 17.82 -13.92
N ALA A 54 -5.97 18.43 -12.86
CA ALA A 54 -6.20 19.84 -12.56
C ALA A 54 -5.25 20.70 -13.41
N PRO A 55 -5.74 21.57 -14.33
CA PRO A 55 -4.87 22.44 -15.10
C PRO A 55 -4.09 23.36 -14.15
N GLU A 56 -2.77 23.42 -14.34
CA GLU A 56 -1.82 24.21 -13.55
C GLU A 56 -2.40 25.57 -13.12
N THR A 57 -2.53 25.81 -11.81
CA THR A 57 -2.31 27.13 -11.23
C THR A 57 -2.07 26.97 -9.72
N LYS A 58 -1.09 27.72 -9.20
CA LYS A 58 -0.87 28.05 -7.77
C LYS A 58 0.18 27.21 -7.02
N VAL A 59 1.40 27.13 -7.58
CA VAL A 59 2.62 27.18 -6.75
C VAL A 59 3.44 28.39 -7.19
N THR A 60 2.98 29.58 -6.83
CA THR A 60 3.83 30.77 -6.67
C THR A 60 3.11 31.72 -5.72
N LYS A 61 3.89 32.21 -4.73
CA LYS A 61 3.66 33.35 -3.82
C LYS A 61 3.45 32.98 -2.35
N SER A 62 4.55 32.67 -1.66
CA SER A 62 4.70 32.88 -0.21
C SER A 62 6.15 33.12 0.25
N GLU A 63 7.04 33.71 -0.56
CA GLU A 63 8.42 34.07 -0.10
C GLU A 63 8.96 35.37 -0.71
N GLN A 64 8.10 36.39 -0.90
CA GLN A 64 8.59 37.72 -1.30
C GLN A 64 7.80 38.82 -0.59
N GLU A 65 7.71 38.71 0.73
CA GLU A 65 7.31 39.78 1.65
C GLU A 65 8.29 39.81 2.84
N ALA A 66 9.60 39.82 2.57
CA ALA A 66 10.66 40.03 3.58
C ALA A 66 11.82 40.88 3.04
N SER A 67 11.51 41.87 2.20
CA SER A 67 12.41 42.98 1.89
C SER A 67 11.62 44.28 1.88
N SER A 68 10.98 44.56 3.02
CA SER A 68 10.65 45.94 3.38
C SER A 68 11.92 46.64 3.85
N ASN A 69 12.14 47.83 3.31
CA ASN A 69 12.58 48.96 4.11
C ASN A 69 13.85 48.75 4.98
N VAL A 70 15.00 48.63 4.32
CA VAL A 70 16.25 49.12 4.91
C VAL A 70 16.95 49.96 3.85
N LYS A 71 17.15 51.23 4.21
CA LYS A 71 17.99 52.26 3.57
C LYS A 71 17.27 53.22 2.63
N SER A 72 16.83 54.32 3.26
CA SER A 72 17.23 55.71 2.98
C SER A 72 17.52 56.11 1.55
#